data_AF-A0A833VSX5-F1
#
_entry.id   AF-A0A833VSX5-F1
#
_cell.length_a   1.000
_cell.length_b   1.000
_cell.length_c   1.000
_cell.angle_alpha   90.00
_cell.angle_beta   90.00
_cell.angle_gamma   90.00
#
_symmetry.space_group_name_H-M   'P 1'
#
loop_
_entity.id
_entity.type
_entity.pdbx_description
1 polymer ?
#
loop_
_entity_poly.entity_id
_entity_poly.type
_entity_poly.pdbx_seq_one_letter_code
_entity_poly.pdbx_strand_id
1 'polypeptide(L)'
;MRPERSVRSVVLWKASESVTMSSELDIRSYFECAKGLTLKAGEIFKCGFEGDKIVETKDYDWDLVTEYDKKIEAVLIEGLREKFPDHE
;
A
#
# COMPACT_ATOMS: atom_id res chain seq x y z
N MET A 1 -22.05 -54.66 -8.81
CA MET A 1 -20.87 -53.78 -9.01
C MET A 1 -21.29 -52.33 -8.87
N ARG A 2 -20.87 -51.64 -7.80
CA ARG A 2 -20.86 -50.17 -7.66
C ARG A 2 -19.40 -49.79 -7.37
N PRO A 3 -18.85 -48.70 -7.94
CA PRO A 3 -17.50 -48.29 -7.62
C PRO A 3 -17.45 -47.61 -6.24
N GLU A 4 -16.44 -47.95 -5.46
CA GLU A 4 -16.14 -47.33 -4.17
C GLU A 4 -15.82 -45.84 -4.36
N ARG A 5 -16.43 -44.98 -3.53
CA ARG A 5 -16.12 -43.55 -3.50
C ARG A 5 -14.80 -43.37 -2.75
N SER A 6 -13.72 -43.09 -3.49
CA SER A 6 -12.46 -42.61 -2.94
C SER A 6 -12.71 -41.31 -2.17
N VAL A 7 -12.69 -41.41 -0.84
CA VAL A 7 -12.69 -40.25 0.06
C VAL A 7 -11.33 -39.58 -0.08
N ARG A 8 -11.29 -38.47 -0.85
CA ARG A 8 -10.13 -37.57 -0.85
C ARG A 8 -9.99 -36.99 0.55
N SER A 9 -8.92 -37.35 1.25
CA SER A 9 -8.53 -36.70 2.49
C SER A 9 -8.21 -35.24 2.19
N VAL A 10 -9.02 -34.31 2.69
CA VAL A 10 -8.68 -32.88 2.67
C VAL A 10 -7.58 -32.70 3.71
N VAL A 11 -6.34 -32.57 3.25
CA VAL A 11 -5.23 -32.18 4.11
C VAL A 11 -5.50 -30.74 4.54
N LEU A 12 -5.85 -30.56 5.81
CA LEU A 12 -5.91 -29.26 6.47
C LEU A 12 -4.48 -28.74 6.56
N TRP A 13 -4.07 -27.96 5.56
CA TRP A 13 -2.73 -27.38 5.53
C TRP A 13 -2.66 -26.30 6.61
N LYS A 14 -2.03 -26.70 7.72
CA LYS A 14 -1.32 -25.91 8.73
C LYS A 14 -1.93 -24.56 9.09
N ALA A 15 -2.57 -24.53 10.26
CA ALA A 15 -2.51 -23.35 11.12
C ALA A 15 -1.04 -23.09 11.51
N SER A 16 -0.47 -21.97 11.06
CA SER A 16 0.58 -21.21 11.78
C SER A 16 1.06 -20.01 10.96
N GLU A 17 0.17 -19.05 10.73
CA GLU A 17 0.55 -17.64 10.81
C GLU A 17 -0.41 -17.05 11.84
N SER A 18 0.13 -16.54 12.95
CA SER A 18 -0.66 -15.69 13.82
C SER A 18 -1.02 -14.46 13.00
N VAL A 19 -2.19 -14.48 12.37
CA VAL A 19 -2.81 -13.28 11.84
C VAL A 19 -3.06 -12.39 13.05
N THR A 20 -2.12 -11.49 13.33
CA THR A 20 -2.31 -10.43 14.29
C THR A 20 -3.38 -9.54 13.70
N MET A 21 -4.63 -9.74 14.11
CA MET A 21 -5.68 -8.78 13.83
C MET A 21 -5.27 -7.48 14.52
N SER A 22 -4.82 -6.49 13.74
CA SER A 22 -4.56 -5.14 14.23
C SER A 22 -5.78 -4.67 15.01
N SER A 23 -5.57 -4.08 16.18
CA SER A 23 -6.69 -3.60 16.97
C SER A 23 -7.39 -2.46 16.22
N GLU A 24 -8.67 -2.23 16.54
CA GLU A 24 -9.41 -1.09 15.99
C GLU A 24 -8.69 0.25 16.22
N LEU A 25 -7.99 0.38 17.37
CA LEU A 25 -7.19 1.55 17.70
C LEU A 25 -5.98 1.69 16.77
N ASP A 26 -5.33 0.58 16.40
CA ASP A 26 -4.20 0.58 15.47
C ASP A 26 -4.68 1.02 14.09
N ILE A 27 -5.73 0.40 13.55
CA ILE A 27 -6.29 0.73 12.23
C ILE A 27 -6.66 2.21 12.16
N ARG A 28 -7.33 2.73 13.20
CA ARG A 28 -7.68 4.16 13.26
C ARG A 28 -6.45 5.07 13.26
N SER A 29 -5.38 4.69 13.96
CA SER A 29 -4.14 5.47 14.01
C SER A 29 -3.45 5.54 12.64
N TYR A 30 -3.39 4.41 11.91
CA TYR A 30 -2.90 4.36 10.54
C TYR A 30 -3.74 5.23 9.61
N PHE A 31 -5.07 5.09 9.69
CA PHE A 31 -5.99 5.86 8.85
C PHE A 31 -5.83 7.37 9.04
N GLU A 32 -5.85 7.85 10.29
CA GLU A 32 -5.71 9.30 10.54
C GLU A 32 -4.33 9.82 10.13
N CYS A 33 -3.27 9.01 10.27
CA CYS A 33 -1.94 9.38 9.77
C CYS A 33 -1.93 9.49 8.24
N ALA A 34 -2.37 8.44 7.55
CA ALA A 34 -2.38 8.37 6.09
C ALA A 34 -3.25 9.48 5.50
N LYS A 35 -4.41 9.76 6.09
CA LYS A 35 -5.28 10.89 5.73
C LYS A 35 -4.56 12.23 5.88
N GLY A 36 -3.88 12.46 7.00
CA GLY A 36 -3.10 13.69 7.22
C GLY A 36 -1.99 13.88 6.20
N LEU A 37 -1.24 12.82 5.89
CA LEU A 37 -0.19 12.83 4.87
C LEU A 37 -0.78 13.03 3.46
N THR A 38 -1.91 12.41 3.16
CA THR A 38 -2.62 12.55 1.88
C THR A 38 -3.08 13.99 1.64
N LEU A 39 -3.58 14.67 2.68
CA LEU A 39 -3.94 16.09 2.58
C LEU A 39 -2.72 16.96 2.27
N LYS A 40 -1.56 16.69 2.89
CA LYS A 40 -0.30 17.39 2.58
C LYS A 40 0.17 17.11 1.15
N ALA A 41 0.11 15.86 0.72
CA ALA A 41 0.42 15.45 -0.65
C ALA A 41 -0.51 16.14 -1.67
N GLY A 42 -1.77 16.37 -1.32
CA GLY A 42 -2.72 17.13 -2.14
C GLY A 42 -2.28 18.57 -2.43
N GLU A 43 -1.60 19.22 -1.49
CA GLU A 43 -1.03 20.56 -1.74
C GLU A 43 0.14 20.50 -2.73
N ILE A 44 1.00 19.47 -2.63
CA ILE A 44 2.09 19.24 -3.59
C ILE A 44 1.53 18.95 -4.99
N PHE A 45 0.48 18.12 -5.06
CA PHE A 45 -0.22 17.81 -6.30
C PHE A 45 -0.76 19.08 -6.97
N LYS A 46 -1.41 19.98 -6.20
CA LYS A 46 -1.92 21.24 -6.72
C LYS A 46 -0.83 22.13 -7.31
N CYS A 47 0.35 22.20 -6.67
CA CYS A 47 1.48 22.96 -7.20
C CYS A 47 1.92 22.49 -8.59
N GLY A 48 1.80 21.18 -8.88
CA GLY A 48 2.15 20.60 -10.16
C GLY A 48 1.01 20.48 -11.14
N PHE A 49 -0.23 20.79 -10.75
CA PHE A 49 -1.41 20.56 -11.59
C PHE A 49 -1.35 21.40 -12.86
N GLU A 50 -1.06 22.68 -12.70
CA GLU A 50 -0.87 23.64 -13.79
C GLU A 50 0.62 23.83 -14.10
N GLY A 51 0.96 24.06 -15.37
CA GLY A 51 2.33 24.29 -15.81
C GLY A 51 3.08 23.04 -16.27
N ASP A 52 4.33 23.27 -16.67
CA ASP A 52 5.24 22.24 -17.16
C ASP A 52 5.65 21.28 -16.05
N LYS A 53 5.83 20.01 -16.40
CA LYS A 53 6.23 18.93 -15.51
C LYS A 53 7.44 18.22 -16.09
N ILE A 54 8.33 17.78 -15.21
CA ILE A 54 9.42 16.89 -15.60
C ILE A 54 8.84 15.48 -15.65
N VAL A 55 8.56 15.01 -16.86
CA VAL A 55 8.06 13.65 -17.10
C VAL A 55 9.23 12.74 -17.44
N GLU A 56 9.32 11.63 -16.73
CA GLU A 56 10.27 10.54 -16.98
C GLU A 56 9.49 9.26 -17.29
N THR A 57 10.11 8.33 -18.01
CA THR A 57 9.61 6.97 -18.22
C THR A 57 10.27 6.03 -17.21
N LYS A 58 9.54 5.04 -16.70
CA LYS A 58 10.12 3.93 -15.92
C LYS A 58 10.65 2.85 -16.87
N ASP A 59 10.34 1.59 -16.60
CA ASP A 59 10.83 0.44 -17.38
C ASP A 59 10.25 0.37 -18.80
N TYR A 60 9.12 1.04 -19.04
CA TYR A 60 8.43 1.06 -20.32
C TYR A 60 8.06 2.49 -20.71
N ASP A 61 8.08 2.79 -22.02
CA ASP A 61 7.79 4.12 -22.57
C ASP A 61 6.38 4.64 -22.22
N TRP A 62 5.46 3.75 -21.84
CA TRP A 62 4.10 4.09 -21.43
C TRP A 62 3.93 4.24 -19.91
N ASP A 63 4.92 3.85 -19.11
CA ASP A 63 4.92 4.02 -17.65
C ASP A 63 5.59 5.35 -17.30
N LEU A 64 4.78 6.40 -17.23
CA LEU A 64 5.25 7.76 -16.95
C LEU A 64 5.26 8.05 -15.45
N VAL A 65 6.21 8.86 -15.02
CA VAL A 65 6.32 9.39 -13.67
C VAL A 65 6.74 10.85 -13.72
N THR A 66 6.20 11.66 -12.82
CA THR A 66 6.58 13.07 -12.68
C THR A 66 7.45 13.30 -11.46
N GLU A 67 8.11 14.47 -11.41
CA GLU A 67 8.76 14.93 -10.18
C GLU A 67 7.78 15.09 -9.01
N TYR A 68 6.49 15.29 -9.28
CA TYR A 68 5.46 15.41 -8.24
C TYR A 68 5.05 14.05 -7.67
N ASP A 69 4.94 13.02 -8.50
CA ASP A 69 4.69 11.65 -8.03
C ASP A 69 5.78 11.21 -7.04
N LYS A 70 7.05 11.44 -7.40
CA LYS A 70 8.21 11.13 -6.53
C LYS A 70 8.17 11.91 -5.21
N LYS A 71 7.81 13.20 -5.25
CA LYS A 71 7.69 14.04 -4.03
C LYS A 71 6.54 13.56 -3.14
N ILE A 72 5.41 13.20 -3.73
CA ILE A 72 4.25 12.70 -3.01
C ILE A 72 4.58 11.36 -2.35
N GLU A 73 5.22 10.44 -3.09
CA GLU A 73 5.68 9.15 -2.56
C GLU A 73 6.61 9.35 -1.36
N ALA A 74 7.61 10.24 -1.47
CA ALA A 74 8.51 10.55 -0.37
C ALA A 74 7.74 11.02 0.89
N VAL A 75 6.79 11.95 0.74
CA VAL A 75 5.97 12.44 1.87
C VAL A 75 5.17 11.32 2.53
N LEU A 76 4.58 10.44 1.73
CA LEU A 76 3.77 9.34 2.24
C LEU A 76 4.64 8.29 2.96
N ILE A 77 5.70 7.83 2.31
CA ILE A 77 6.58 6.77 2.83
C ILE A 77 7.36 7.26 4.05
N GLU A 78 7.98 8.44 3.99
CA GLU A 78 8.74 8.98 5.11
C GLU A 78 7.83 9.25 6.31
N GLY A 79 6.64 9.84 6.08
CA GLY A 79 5.69 10.14 7.14
C GLY A 79 5.09 8.89 7.79
N LEU A 80 4.82 7.84 7.01
CA LEU A 80 4.38 6.55 7.54
C LEU A 80 5.50 5.88 8.33
N ARG A 81 6.72 5.80 7.77
CA ARG A 81 7.87 5.17 8.43
C ARG A 81 8.28 5.88 9.73
N GLU A 82 8.15 7.21 9.79
CA GLU A 82 8.43 7.97 11.01
C GLU A 82 7.46 7.60 12.15
N LYS A 83 6.17 7.44 11.83
CA LYS A 83 5.14 7.13 12.83
C LYS A 83 5.01 5.63 13.13
N PHE A 84 5.27 4.79 12.14
CA PHE A 84 5.11 3.34 12.17
C PHE A 84 6.38 2.69 11.61
N PRO A 85 7.49 2.67 12.38
CA PRO A 85 8.79 2.19 11.90
C PRO A 85 8.81 0.69 11.55
N ASP A 86 7.88 -0.08 12.10
CA ASP A 86 7.72 -1.52 11.85
C ASP A 86 6.69 -1.84 10.75
N HIS A 87 6.17 -0.82 10.05
CA HIS A 87 5.28 -0.99 8.90
C HIS A 87 6.09 -1.22 7.62
N GLU A 88 5.88 -2.38 7.01
CA GLU A 88 6.32 -2.74 5.65
C GLU A 88 5.20 -2.55 4.61
#